data_AF-A0A1Q3H058-F1
#
_entry.id   AF-A0A1Q3H058-F1
#
_cell.length_a   1.000
_cell.length_b   1.000
_cell.length_c   1.000
_cell.angle_alpha   90.00
_cell.angle_beta   90.00
_cell.angle_gamma   90.00
#
_symmetry.space_group_name_H-M   'P 1'
#
loop_
_entity.id
_entity.type
_entity.pdbx_description
1 polymer ?
#
loop_
_entity_poly.entity_id
_entity_poly.type
_entity_poly.pdbx_seq_one_letter_code
_entity_poly.pdbx_strand_id
1 'polypeptide(L)'
;MNAKAWLMCGLVGPILLSFSKPSTHMKTVMEKTIDGAIVYQKNYSHYKYYIETIGTVSIDQVSLEKRTLTATYSYQQGYETRQVVSSLLLDKDGIYKGTCTTKVNGKTLFAVNTHLTFKEDGTASGNWSWSGQPSHNHPIVTISKS
;
A
#
# COMPACT_ATOMS: atom_id res chain seq x y z
N MET A 1 -42.92 -28.05 59.74
CA MET A 1 -42.34 -29.21 59.03
C MET A 1 -41.65 -28.72 57.76
N ASN A 2 -40.33 -28.88 57.75
CA ASN A 2 -39.43 -29.18 56.64
C ASN A 2 -39.36 -28.28 55.39
N ALA A 3 -38.27 -27.54 55.38
CA ALA A 3 -37.43 -27.03 54.30
C ALA A 3 -37.47 -27.71 52.92
N LYS A 4 -37.17 -26.92 51.87
CA LYS A 4 -35.97 -27.14 51.04
C LYS A 4 -35.63 -25.89 50.22
N ALA A 5 -34.42 -25.38 50.48
CA ALA A 5 -33.69 -24.41 49.67
C ALA A 5 -33.05 -25.10 48.47
N TRP A 6 -32.92 -24.39 47.34
CA TRP A 6 -31.82 -24.57 46.40
C TRP A 6 -31.42 -23.20 45.81
N LEU A 7 -30.23 -22.75 46.22
CA LEU A 7 -29.44 -21.69 45.60
C LEU A 7 -28.97 -22.17 44.23
N MET A 8 -28.99 -21.29 43.22
CA MET A 8 -28.05 -21.34 42.11
C MET A 8 -27.51 -19.95 41.85
N CYS A 9 -26.29 -19.70 42.37
CA CYS A 9 -25.46 -18.57 42.02
C CYS A 9 -24.91 -18.76 40.60
N GLY A 10 -25.51 -18.08 39.61
CA GLY A 10 -24.88 -17.87 38.31
C GLY A 10 -23.91 -16.69 38.39
N LEU A 11 -22.62 -16.99 38.56
CA LEU A 11 -21.52 -16.03 38.41
C LEU A 11 -21.46 -15.56 36.95
N VAL A 12 -22.08 -14.41 36.66
CA VAL A 12 -21.79 -13.65 35.43
C VAL A 12 -20.49 -12.89 35.67
N GLY A 13 -19.37 -13.55 35.40
CA GLY A 13 -18.07 -12.88 35.39
C GLY A 13 -18.06 -11.80 34.31
N PRO A 14 -17.67 -10.54 34.62
CA PRO A 14 -17.54 -9.54 33.58
C PRO A 14 -16.36 -9.93 32.69
N ILE A 15 -16.65 -10.31 31.45
CA ILE A 15 -15.64 -10.37 30.39
C ILE A 15 -15.19 -8.93 30.18
N LEU A 16 -14.06 -8.56 30.80
CA LEU A 16 -13.31 -7.35 30.49
C LEU A 16 -12.81 -7.49 29.05
N LEU A 17 -13.65 -7.10 28.09
CA LEU A 17 -13.22 -6.75 26.75
C LEU A 17 -12.26 -5.56 26.90
N SER A 18 -10.97 -5.84 27.02
CA SER A 18 -9.93 -4.83 26.88
C SER A 18 -9.99 -4.31 25.45
N PHE A 19 -10.75 -3.23 25.27
CA PHE A 19 -10.63 -2.36 24.11
C PHE A 19 -9.25 -1.70 24.20
N SER A 20 -8.25 -2.35 23.62
CA SER A 20 -6.95 -1.73 23.37
C SER A 20 -7.20 -0.50 22.51
N LYS A 21 -7.13 0.70 23.12
CA LYS A 21 -7.19 1.96 22.39
C LYS A 21 -6.11 1.91 21.30
N PRO A 22 -6.42 2.26 20.04
CA PRO A 22 -5.42 2.31 19.00
C PRO A 22 -4.29 3.24 19.46
N SER A 23 -3.05 2.73 19.40
CA SER A 23 -1.86 3.46 19.82
C SER A 23 -1.78 4.81 19.10
N THR A 24 -1.62 5.91 19.85
CA THR A 24 -1.47 7.27 19.32
C THR A 24 -0.41 7.34 18.22
N HIS A 25 0.65 6.53 18.34
CA HIS A 25 1.71 6.41 17.35
C HIS A 25 1.21 5.91 15.99
N MET A 26 0.28 4.95 15.95
CA MET A 26 -0.25 4.43 14.68
C MET A 26 -1.13 5.45 13.96
N LYS A 27 -1.86 6.28 14.73
CA LYS A 27 -2.68 7.35 14.15
C LYS A 27 -1.81 8.38 13.43
N THR A 28 -0.71 8.80 14.05
CA THR A 28 0.23 9.78 13.49
C THR A 28 0.96 9.24 12.24
N VAL A 29 1.34 7.95 12.22
CA VAL A 29 1.98 7.35 11.02
C VAL A 29 1.01 7.33 9.84
N MET A 30 -0.26 6.97 10.06
CA MET A 30 -1.27 6.92 9.00
C MET A 30 -1.57 8.30 8.39
N GLU A 31 -1.68 9.33 9.23
CA GLU A 31 -1.89 10.71 8.78
C GLU A 31 -0.73 11.18 7.89
N LYS A 32 0.52 10.96 8.31
CA LYS A 32 1.72 11.30 7.52
C LYS A 32 1.78 10.58 6.17
N THR A 33 1.41 9.29 6.14
CA THR A 33 1.37 8.53 4.89
C THR A 33 0.31 9.09 3.93
N ILE A 34 -0.87 9.47 4.43
CA ILE A 34 -1.94 10.07 3.61
C ILE A 34 -1.49 11.41 3.06
N ASP A 35 -0.92 12.28 3.90
CA ASP A 35 -0.44 13.60 3.50
C ASP A 35 0.64 13.48 2.42
N GLY A 36 1.58 12.55 2.60
CA GLY A 36 2.58 12.23 1.58
C GLY A 36 1.97 11.78 0.26
N ALA A 37 1.00 10.87 0.27
CA ALA A 37 0.33 10.42 -0.95
C ALA A 37 -0.45 11.56 -1.65
N ILE A 38 -1.05 12.48 -0.89
CA ILE A 38 -1.70 13.68 -1.43
C ILE A 38 -0.67 14.61 -2.10
N VAL A 39 0.49 14.83 -1.45
CA VAL A 39 1.58 15.64 -2.01
C VAL A 39 2.12 15.02 -3.29
N TYR A 40 2.32 13.70 -3.31
CA TYR A 40 2.72 12.95 -4.50
C TYR A 40 1.68 13.09 -5.62
N GLN A 41 0.40 12.85 -5.36
CA GLN A 41 -0.67 12.97 -6.35
C GLN A 41 -0.73 14.38 -6.96
N LYS A 42 -0.59 15.44 -6.16
CA LYS A 42 -0.65 16.83 -6.66
C LYS A 42 0.56 17.22 -7.50
N ASN A 43 1.72 16.62 -7.26
CA ASN A 43 3.00 17.06 -7.81
C ASN A 43 3.75 15.94 -8.54
N TYR A 44 3.06 14.92 -9.04
CA TYR A 44 3.69 13.69 -9.55
C TYR A 44 4.70 13.95 -10.68
N SER A 45 4.50 15.01 -11.46
CA SER A 45 5.42 15.46 -12.52
C SER A 45 6.81 15.89 -12.00
N HIS A 46 6.94 16.17 -10.70
CA HIS A 46 8.19 16.58 -10.05
C HIS A 46 8.91 15.42 -9.35
N TYR A 47 8.45 14.18 -9.55
CA TYR A 47 9.09 13.00 -9.00
C TYR A 47 9.64 12.08 -10.09
N LYS A 48 10.66 11.32 -9.71
CA LYS A 48 11.18 10.17 -10.44
C LYS A 48 10.68 8.90 -9.77
N TYR A 49 10.17 7.97 -10.57
CA TYR A 49 9.88 6.61 -10.14
C TYR A 49 10.99 5.68 -10.65
N TYR A 50 11.66 4.98 -9.76
CA TYR A 50 12.73 4.05 -10.09
C TYR A 50 12.37 2.63 -9.64
N ILE A 51 12.60 1.66 -10.52
CA ILE A 51 12.43 0.24 -10.27
C ILE A 51 13.79 -0.43 -10.50
N GLU A 52 14.34 -1.10 -9.49
CA GLU A 52 15.72 -1.62 -9.52
C GLU A 52 16.08 -2.45 -10.77
N THR A 53 15.14 -3.26 -11.29
CA THR A 53 15.37 -4.13 -12.46
C THR A 53 15.06 -3.48 -13.81
N ILE A 54 14.47 -2.27 -13.82
CA ILE A 54 13.99 -1.60 -15.05
C ILE A 54 14.70 -0.24 -15.24
N GLY A 55 15.01 0.46 -14.17
CA GLY A 55 15.51 1.83 -14.18
C GLY A 55 14.42 2.85 -13.88
N THR A 56 14.67 4.10 -14.27
CA THR A 56 13.69 5.19 -14.12
C THR A 56 12.59 5.05 -15.15
N VAL A 57 11.34 5.16 -14.69
CA VAL A 57 10.14 5.13 -15.52
C VAL A 57 9.43 6.47 -15.46
N SER A 58 8.68 6.80 -16.51
CA SER A 58 7.86 8.00 -16.55
C SER A 58 6.61 7.79 -15.70
N ILE A 59 6.19 8.82 -14.96
CA ILE A 59 4.93 8.83 -14.21
C ILE A 59 3.91 9.57 -15.06
N ASP A 60 2.94 8.84 -15.61
CA ASP A 60 2.00 9.40 -16.58
C ASP A 60 0.79 10.02 -15.88
N GLN A 61 0.33 9.37 -14.81
CA GLN A 61 -0.84 9.82 -14.05
C GLN A 61 -0.80 9.27 -12.63
N VAL A 62 -1.30 10.06 -11.68
CA VAL A 62 -1.56 9.62 -10.30
C VAL A 62 -2.96 10.07 -9.89
N SER A 63 -3.74 9.17 -9.32
CA SER A 63 -5.04 9.42 -8.69
C SER A 63 -5.03 8.89 -7.26
N LEU A 64 -5.64 9.64 -6.35
CA LEU A 64 -5.89 9.20 -4.98
C LEU A 64 -7.38 9.39 -4.68
N GLU A 65 -8.10 8.28 -4.60
CA GLU A 65 -9.55 8.29 -4.35
C GLU A 65 -9.84 7.54 -3.06
N LYS A 66 -10.42 8.25 -2.09
CA LYS A 66 -10.67 7.77 -0.72
C LYS A 66 -9.37 7.33 -0.02
N ARG A 67 -8.96 6.08 -0.25
CA ARG A 67 -7.76 5.44 0.32
C ARG A 67 -7.01 4.61 -0.71
N THR A 68 -7.41 4.68 -1.97
CA THR A 68 -6.81 3.92 -3.07
C THR A 68 -5.96 4.87 -3.90
N LEU A 69 -4.65 4.60 -3.92
CA LEU A 69 -3.68 5.26 -4.78
C LEU A 69 -3.54 4.44 -6.07
N THR A 70 -3.89 5.05 -7.19
CA THR A 70 -3.70 4.48 -8.53
C THR A 70 -2.68 5.33 -9.28
N ALA A 71 -1.67 4.70 -9.87
CA ALA A 71 -0.71 5.42 -10.70
C ALA A 71 -0.32 4.61 -11.93
N THR A 72 -0.21 5.30 -13.06
CA THR A 72 0.20 4.77 -14.35
C THR A 72 1.61 5.24 -14.65
N TYR A 73 2.46 4.31 -15.08
CA TYR A 73 3.84 4.56 -15.43
C TYR A 73 4.14 4.00 -16.82
N SER A 74 5.09 4.60 -17.54
CA SER A 74 5.53 4.13 -18.84
C SER A 74 7.04 4.03 -18.93
N TYR A 75 7.54 2.99 -19.60
CA TYR A 75 8.96 2.84 -19.92
C TYR A 75 9.17 2.14 -21.26
N GLN A 76 10.33 2.37 -21.88
CA GLN A 76 10.75 1.69 -23.09
C GLN A 76 11.56 0.45 -22.74
N GLN A 77 11.27 -0.68 -23.38
CA GLN A 77 12.11 -1.88 -23.34
C GLN A 77 12.38 -2.33 -24.78
N GLY A 78 13.57 -1.99 -25.28
CA GLY A 78 13.88 -2.12 -26.70
C GLY A 78 12.99 -1.19 -27.53
N TYR A 79 12.20 -1.77 -28.45
CA TYR A 79 11.25 -1.05 -29.29
C TYR A 79 9.81 -1.06 -28.73
N GLU A 80 9.58 -1.67 -27.57
CA GLU A 80 8.26 -1.79 -26.95
C GLU A 80 8.06 -0.73 -25.86
N THR A 81 6.94 -0.01 -25.94
CA THR A 81 6.46 0.79 -24.81
C THR A 81 5.66 -0.10 -23.87
N ARG A 82 6.05 -0.13 -22.59
CA ARG A 82 5.37 -0.89 -21.54
C ARG A 82 4.70 0.06 -20.56
N GLN A 83 3.46 -0.24 -20.21
CA GLN A 83 2.71 0.50 -19.21
C GLN A 83 2.60 -0.31 -17.93
N VAL A 84 2.86 0.31 -16.80
CA VAL A 84 2.65 -0.26 -15.47
C VAL A 84 1.50 0.49 -14.83
N VAL A 85 0.49 -0.23 -14.33
CA VAL A 85 -0.61 0.34 -13.57
C VAL A 85 -0.55 -0.21 -12.16
N SER A 86 -0.34 0.68 -11.19
CA SER A 86 -0.42 0.36 -9.76
C SER A 86 -1.81 0.72 -9.21
N SER A 87 -2.35 -0.11 -8.33
CA SER A 87 -3.57 0.15 -7.57
C SER A 87 -3.38 -0.36 -6.14
N LEU A 88 -3.24 0.58 -5.20
CA LEU A 88 -2.80 0.33 -3.83
C LEU A 88 -3.80 0.89 -2.83
N LEU A 89 -4.24 0.06 -1.90
CA LEU A 89 -5.11 0.46 -0.80
C LEU A 89 -4.27 0.75 0.45
N LEU A 90 -4.53 1.88 1.11
CA LEU A 90 -3.94 2.17 2.42
C LEU A 90 -4.44 1.18 3.47
N ASP A 91 -3.52 0.48 4.11
CA ASP A 91 -3.81 -0.43 5.20
C ASP A 91 -3.81 0.26 6.58
N LYS A 92 -4.08 -0.52 7.62
CA LYS A 92 -4.12 -0.05 9.01
C LYS A 92 -2.75 0.36 9.57
N ASP A 93 -1.66 -0.08 8.95
CA ASP A 93 -0.28 0.16 9.40
C ASP A 93 0.31 1.41 8.72
N GLY A 94 -0.50 2.13 7.92
CA GLY A 94 -0.03 3.30 7.19
C GLY A 94 0.82 2.93 5.97
N ILE A 95 0.55 1.79 5.34
CA ILE A 95 1.26 1.29 4.16
C ILE A 95 0.25 1.13 3.02
N TYR A 96 0.55 1.69 1.85
CA TYR A 96 -0.23 1.43 0.64
C TYR A 96 0.15 0.06 0.08
N LYS A 97 -0.78 -0.89 0.02
CA LYS A 97 -0.55 -2.26 -0.47
C LYS A 97 -1.51 -2.60 -1.61
N GLY A 98 -1.03 -3.33 -2.61
CA GLY A 98 -1.88 -3.77 -3.71
C GLY A 98 -1.08 -4.37 -4.85
N THR A 99 -1.50 -4.12 -6.09
CA THR A 99 -0.90 -4.73 -7.27
C THR A 99 -0.33 -3.71 -8.24
N CYS A 100 0.77 -4.08 -8.89
CA CYS A 100 1.31 -3.43 -10.07
C CYS A 100 1.15 -4.37 -11.26
N THR A 101 0.50 -3.93 -12.32
CA THR A 101 0.25 -4.72 -13.53
C THR A 101 1.00 -4.10 -14.70
N THR A 102 1.89 -4.87 -15.33
CA THR A 102 2.55 -4.45 -16.56
C THR A 102 1.75 -4.91 -17.76
N LYS A 103 1.51 -4.00 -18.69
CA LYS A 103 0.79 -4.22 -19.95
C LYS A 103 1.68 -3.89 -21.14
N VAL A 104 1.52 -4.69 -22.20
CA VAL A 104 2.11 -4.47 -23.53
C VAL A 104 0.98 -4.57 -24.54
N ASN A 105 0.81 -3.54 -25.37
CA ASN A 105 -0.28 -3.48 -26.37
C ASN A 105 -1.68 -3.75 -25.76
N GLY A 106 -1.94 -3.20 -24.57
CA GLY A 106 -3.19 -3.37 -23.84
C GLY A 106 -3.38 -4.73 -23.14
N LYS A 107 -2.51 -5.72 -23.38
CA LYS A 107 -2.56 -7.04 -22.73
C LYS A 107 -1.69 -7.05 -21.49
N THR A 108 -2.21 -7.60 -20.39
CA THR A 108 -1.43 -7.84 -19.18
C THR A 108 -0.34 -8.87 -19.46
N LEU A 109 0.91 -8.47 -19.26
CA LEU A 109 2.07 -9.36 -19.34
C LEU A 109 2.29 -10.06 -17.99
N PHE A 110 2.26 -9.30 -16.90
CA PHE A 110 2.38 -9.82 -15.54
C PHE A 110 1.76 -8.86 -14.53
N ALA A 111 1.47 -9.38 -13.33
CA ALA A 111 1.06 -8.60 -12.18
C ALA A 111 1.89 -9.03 -10.96
N VAL A 112 2.26 -8.06 -10.12
CA VAL A 112 3.05 -8.28 -8.90
C VAL A 112 2.38 -7.60 -7.73
N ASN A 113 2.56 -8.16 -6.54
CA ASN A 113 2.17 -7.47 -5.32
C ASN A 113 3.18 -6.36 -5.03
N THR A 114 2.73 -5.25 -4.50
CA THR A 114 3.62 -4.13 -4.15
C THR A 114 3.10 -3.43 -2.91
N HIS A 115 4.03 -2.77 -2.23
CA HIS A 115 3.68 -1.81 -1.21
C HIS A 115 4.50 -0.54 -1.34
N LEU A 116 3.98 0.58 -0.84
CA LEU A 116 4.66 1.87 -0.75
C LEU A 116 4.41 2.48 0.63
N THR A 117 5.48 3.03 1.21
CA THR A 117 5.41 3.86 2.41
C THR A 117 5.83 5.28 2.03
N PHE A 118 4.90 6.23 2.19
CA PHE A 118 5.14 7.63 1.89
C PHE A 118 5.73 8.36 3.09
N LYS A 119 6.60 9.33 2.80
CA LYS A 119 6.97 10.41 3.72
C LYS A 119 6.05 11.60 3.46
N GLU A 120 5.96 12.51 4.43
CA GLU A 120 5.14 13.73 4.34
C GLU A 120 5.46 14.59 3.11
N ASP A 121 6.68 14.51 2.60
CA ASP A 121 7.14 15.29 1.45
C ASP A 121 6.82 14.67 0.09
N GLY A 122 6.03 13.59 0.06
CA GLY A 122 5.60 12.88 -1.15
C GLY A 122 6.60 11.86 -1.69
N THR A 123 7.81 11.77 -1.13
CA THR A 123 8.73 10.68 -1.46
C THR A 123 8.25 9.36 -0.85
N ALA A 124 8.60 8.25 -1.49
CA ALA A 124 8.19 6.93 -1.01
C ALA A 124 9.22 5.85 -1.34
N SER A 125 9.16 4.77 -0.58
CA SER A 125 9.90 3.55 -0.86
C SER A 125 9.03 2.33 -0.63
N GLY A 126 9.33 1.25 -1.33
CA GLY A 126 8.74 -0.05 -1.08
C GLY A 126 9.27 -1.08 -2.03
N ASN A 127 8.55 -2.20 -2.18
CA ASN A 127 9.08 -3.37 -2.89
C ASN A 127 8.00 -3.95 -3.81
N TRP A 128 8.41 -4.45 -4.97
CA TRP A 128 7.58 -5.36 -5.75
C TRP A 128 7.92 -6.80 -5.35
N SER A 129 6.90 -7.58 -5.05
CA SER A 129 7.02 -9.00 -4.80
C SER A 129 6.51 -9.76 -6.04
N TRP A 130 7.46 -10.32 -6.78
CA TRP A 130 7.19 -11.16 -7.92
C TRP A 130 6.81 -12.56 -7.47
N SER A 131 5.73 -13.09 -8.02
CA SER A 131 5.50 -14.53 -8.05
C SER A 131 5.59 -15.01 -9.51
N GLY A 132 6.78 -15.46 -9.94
CA GLY A 132 7.03 -15.99 -11.29
C GLY A 132 8.41 -15.64 -11.88
N GLN A 133 8.75 -16.24 -13.03
CA GLN A 133 9.91 -15.81 -13.84
C GLN A 133 9.66 -14.42 -14.45
N PRO A 134 10.69 -13.54 -14.60
CA PRO A 134 12.10 -13.88 -14.70
C PRO A 134 12.95 -13.68 -13.43
N SER A 135 12.40 -13.31 -12.26
CA SER A 135 13.24 -13.25 -11.05
C SER A 135 12.48 -13.47 -9.75
N HIS A 136 13.08 -14.28 -8.86
CA HIS A 136 12.77 -14.36 -7.43
C HIS A 136 13.18 -13.12 -6.63
N ASN A 137 13.72 -12.09 -7.29
CA ASN A 137 14.15 -10.87 -6.62
C ASN A 137 12.93 -10.02 -6.34
N HIS A 138 12.86 -9.45 -5.14
CA HIS A 138 11.83 -8.48 -4.76
C HIS A 138 12.39 -7.07 -4.98
N PRO A 139 12.38 -6.51 -6.20
CA PRO A 139 13.09 -5.27 -6.48
C PRO A 139 12.51 -4.13 -5.66
N ILE A 140 13.42 -3.27 -5.22
CA ILE A 140 13.09 -2.05 -4.52
C ILE A 140 12.54 -1.05 -5.53
N VAL A 141 11.47 -0.37 -5.13
CA VAL A 141 10.90 0.77 -5.85
C VAL A 141 10.99 2.02 -5.00
N THR A 142 11.33 3.13 -5.65
CA THR A 142 11.47 4.43 -4.98
C THR A 142 10.81 5.55 -5.78
N ILE A 143 10.19 6.48 -5.04
CA ILE A 143 9.69 7.75 -5.53
C ILE A 143 10.55 8.82 -4.87
N SER A 144 11.29 9.57 -5.69
CA SER A 144 12.22 10.60 -5.23
C SER A 144 11.97 11.90 -5.98
N LYS A 145 12.33 13.04 -5.40
CA LYS A 145 12.22 14.34 -6.08
C LYS A 145 13.16 14.35 -7.29
N SER A 146 12.67 14.89 -8.40
CA SER A 146 13.42 15.01 -9.66
C SER A 146 14.63 15.92 -9.54
#